data_AF-A0A833AQ87-F1
#
_entry.id   AF-A0A833AQ87-F1
#
_cell.length_a   1.000
_cell.length_b   1.000
_cell.length_c   1.000
_cell.angle_alpha   90.00
_cell.angle_beta   90.00
_cell.angle_gamma   90.00
#
_symmetry.space_group_name_H-M   'P 1'
#
loop_
_entity.id
_entity.type
_entity.pdbx_description
1 polymer ?
#
loop_
_entity_poly.entity_id
_entity_poly.type
_entity_poly.pdbx_seq_one_letter_code
_entity_poly.pdbx_strand_id
1 'polypeptide(L)'
;MTQTLEAEQKQIIKNLIYKPPWFLANGHALTIYPSLFRRLPKSPYRRERISTPDDDFLDIDWSTVGSRKAVVISHGLEGGTDRPYIMGMARALNNAGWDAATWN
;
A
#
# COMPACT_ATOMS: atom_id res chain seq x y z
N MET A 1 -10.53 -32.49 -2.32
CA MET A 1 -9.85 -31.28 -1.83
C MET A 1 -10.40 -30.00 -2.49
N THR A 2 -10.86 -30.04 -3.74
CA THR A 2 -11.43 -28.87 -4.46
C THR A 2 -12.84 -28.47 -4.00
N GLN A 3 -13.69 -29.43 -3.63
CA GLN A 3 -15.08 -29.16 -3.21
C GLN A 3 -15.20 -28.45 -1.85
N THR A 4 -14.24 -28.65 -0.95
CA THR A 4 -14.20 -27.99 0.37
C THR A 4 -13.83 -26.51 0.26
N LEU A 5 -12.92 -26.16 -0.66
CA LEU A 5 -12.49 -24.77 -0.91
C LEU A 5 -13.62 -23.91 -1.50
N GLU A 6 -14.42 -24.47 -2.42
CA GLU A 6 -15.57 -23.74 -3.00
C GLU A 6 -16.69 -23.48 -1.98
N ALA A 7 -16.91 -24.42 -1.06
CA ALA A 7 -17.89 -24.26 0.01
C ALA A 7 -17.48 -23.18 1.03
N GLU A 8 -16.19 -23.14 1.41
CA GLU A 8 -15.64 -22.09 2.27
C GLU A 8 -15.67 -20.72 1.61
N GLN A 9 -15.30 -20.61 0.33
CA GLN A 9 -15.39 -19.35 -0.43
C GLN A 9 -16.83 -18.82 -0.52
N LYS A 10 -17.81 -19.70 -0.78
CA LYS A 10 -19.24 -19.32 -0.76
C LYS A 10 -19.70 -18.85 0.61
N GLN A 11 -19.17 -19.42 1.69
CA GLN A 11 -19.51 -19.02 3.06
C GLN A 11 -18.92 -17.64 3.43
N ILE A 12 -17.69 -17.33 2.98
CA ILE A 12 -17.05 -16.02 3.19
C ILE A 12 -17.84 -14.90 2.51
N ILE A 13 -18.33 -15.14 1.29
CA ILE A 13 -19.10 -14.15 0.52
C ILE A 13 -20.46 -13.83 1.18
N LYS A 14 -21.09 -14.80 1.85
CA LYS A 14 -22.39 -14.60 2.51
C LYS A 14 -22.36 -13.62 3.69
N ASN A 15 -21.20 -13.40 4.32
CA ASN A 15 -21.05 -12.55 5.50
C ASN A 15 -20.34 -11.21 5.20
N LEU A 16 -20.41 -10.71 3.96
CA LEU A 16 -19.85 -9.40 3.62
C LEU A 16 -20.76 -8.28 4.15
N ILE A 17 -20.31 -7.60 5.21
CA ILE A 17 -20.92 -6.37 5.74
C ILE A 17 -20.70 -5.20 4.75
N TYR A 18 -19.69 -5.31 3.88
CA TYR A 18 -19.35 -4.29 2.90
C TYR A 18 -20.26 -4.34 1.68
N LYS A 19 -20.96 -3.24 1.41
CA LYS A 19 -21.71 -3.01 0.16
C LYS A 19 -20.98 -1.92 -0.65
N PRO A 20 -20.38 -2.24 -1.81
CA PRO A 20 -19.71 -1.24 -2.62
C PRO A 20 -20.74 -0.23 -3.18
N PRO A 21 -20.35 1.04 -3.39
CA PRO A 21 -21.14 1.95 -4.21
C PRO A 21 -21.44 1.32 -5.58
N TRP A 22 -22.63 1.57 -6.13
CA TRP A 22 -23.09 0.91 -7.36
C TRP A 22 -22.14 1.13 -8.56
N PHE A 23 -21.45 2.27 -8.63
CA PHE A 23 -20.46 2.60 -9.66
C PHE A 23 -19.07 1.96 -9.45
N LEU A 24 -18.85 1.28 -8.31
CA LEU A 24 -17.62 0.54 -7.97
C LEU A 24 -17.91 -0.95 -7.70
N ALA A 25 -19.01 -1.48 -8.24
CA ALA A 25 -19.41 -2.86 -8.00
C ALA A 25 -18.58 -3.90 -8.79
N ASN A 26 -17.74 -3.47 -9.74
CA ASN A 26 -16.84 -4.36 -10.49
C ASN A 26 -15.36 -4.08 -10.18
N GLY A 27 -14.53 -5.12 -10.29
CA GLY A 27 -13.10 -5.06 -9.92
C GLY A 27 -12.26 -4.09 -10.76
N HIS A 28 -12.64 -3.84 -12.02
CA HIS A 28 -11.93 -2.88 -12.87
C HIS A 28 -12.16 -1.45 -12.39
N ALA A 29 -13.42 -1.08 -12.11
CA ALA A 29 -13.77 0.23 -11.59
C ALA A 29 -13.08 0.52 -10.25
N LEU A 30 -13.02 -0.47 -9.35
CA LEU A 30 -12.31 -0.38 -8.07
C LEU A 30 -10.81 -0.13 -8.22
N THR A 31 -10.20 -0.59 -9.31
CA THR A 31 -8.77 -0.40 -9.58
C THR A 31 -8.49 0.92 -10.31
N ILE A 32 -9.31 1.25 -11.32
CA ILE A 32 -9.12 2.41 -12.19
C ILE A 32 -9.42 3.71 -11.45
N TYR A 33 -10.56 3.77 -10.74
CA TYR A 33 -11.02 4.99 -10.10
C TYR A 33 -9.99 5.60 -9.13
N PRO A 34 -9.45 4.87 -8.13
CA PRO A 34 -8.46 5.45 -7.23
C PRO A 34 -7.15 5.82 -7.95
N SER A 35 -6.78 5.10 -9.02
CA SER A 35 -5.57 5.40 -9.79
C SER A 35 -5.66 6.74 -10.51
N LEU A 36 -6.86 7.11 -11.00
CA LEU A 36 -7.07 8.36 -11.73
C LEU A 36 -7.41 9.55 -10.83
N PHE A 37 -8.18 9.33 -9.76
CA PHE A 37 -8.82 10.42 -9.02
C PHE A 37 -8.27 10.63 -7.60
N ARG A 38 -7.52 9.67 -7.03
CA ARG A 38 -6.96 9.84 -5.68
C ARG A 38 -5.81 10.84 -5.70
N ARG A 39 -6.06 12.03 -5.15
CA ARG A 39 -5.04 13.06 -4.92
C ARG A 39 -4.63 13.05 -3.46
N LEU A 40 -3.33 12.90 -3.21
CA LEU A 40 -2.75 13.07 -1.89
C LEU A 40 -1.67 14.16 -1.96
N PRO A 41 -1.53 14.97 -0.90
CA PRO A 41 -0.35 15.83 -0.79
C PRO A 41 0.89 14.93 -0.77
N LYS A 42 1.98 15.39 -1.40
CA LYS A 42 3.26 14.68 -1.35
C LYS A 42 3.68 14.54 0.11
N SER A 43 4.04 13.33 0.53
CA SER A 43 4.64 13.14 1.86
C SER A 43 6.05 13.74 1.84
N PRO A 44 6.47 14.47 2.88
CA PRO A 44 7.85 14.94 2.99
C PRO A 44 8.75 13.74 3.29
N TYR A 45 9.11 12.98 2.26
CA TYR A 45 10.04 11.87 2.39
C TYR A 45 11.48 12.38 2.53
N ARG A 46 12.25 11.73 3.40
CA ARG A 46 13.72 11.86 3.44
C ARG A 46 14.33 10.60 2.83
N ARG A 47 15.03 10.75 1.70
CA ARG A 47 15.75 9.65 1.06
C ARG A 47 17.02 9.30 1.83
N GLU A 48 17.23 8.01 2.01
CA GLU A 48 18.48 7.39 2.45
C GLU A 48 18.89 6.37 1.38
N ARG A 49 20.15 6.42 0.95
CA ARG A 49 20.72 5.43 0.04
C ARG A 49 21.68 4.54 0.81
N ILE A 50 21.51 3.23 0.67
CA ILE A 50 22.37 2.22 1.28
C ILE A 50 23.12 1.52 0.15
N SER A 51 24.46 1.59 0.16
CA SER A 51 25.29 0.80 -0.75
C SER A 51 25.26 -0.67 -0.34
N THR A 52 25.17 -1.56 -1.31
CA THR A 52 25.15 -3.01 -1.09
C THR A 52 26.52 -3.65 -1.41
N PRO A 53 26.85 -4.84 -0.85
CA PRO A 53 28.15 -5.47 -1.06
C PRO A 53 28.46 -5.91 -2.50
N ASP A 54 27.46 -5.93 -3.38
CA ASP A 54 27.53 -6.24 -4.80
C ASP A 54 27.68 -4.98 -5.68
N ASP A 55 28.11 -3.87 -5.08
CA ASP A 55 28.30 -2.55 -5.72
C ASP A 55 27.02 -1.95 -6.33
N ASP A 56 25.85 -2.36 -5.84
CA ASP A 56 24.55 -1.75 -6.14
C ASP A 56 24.08 -0.84 -4.98
N PHE A 57 22.80 -0.44 -4.98
CA PHE A 57 22.21 0.42 -3.97
C PHE A 57 20.74 0.10 -3.67
N LEU A 58 20.31 0.47 -2.46
CA LEU A 58 18.91 0.55 -2.05
C LEU A 58 18.57 1.99 -1.72
N ASP A 59 17.58 2.56 -2.41
CA ASP A 59 16.97 3.82 -1.99
C ASP A 59 15.78 3.54 -1.07
N ILE A 60 15.79 4.19 0.09
CA ILE A 60 14.73 4.13 1.08
C ILE A 60 14.24 5.55 1.34
N ASP A 61 12.97 5.80 1.05
CA ASP A 61 12.30 7.04 1.38
C ASP A 61 11.56 6.92 2.72
N TRP A 62 12.00 7.71 3.70
CA TRP A 62 11.48 7.70 5.06
C TRP A 62 10.39 8.74 5.28
N SER A 63 9.28 8.33 5.89
CA SER A 63 8.24 9.20 6.44
C SER A 63 8.13 8.94 7.93
N THR A 64 8.70 9.84 8.75
CA THR A 64 8.92 9.60 10.19
C THR A 64 8.04 10.48 11.06
N VAL A 65 7.49 9.90 12.13
CA VAL A 65 6.81 10.59 13.23
C VAL A 65 7.59 10.48 14.55
N GLY A 66 8.82 9.94 14.51
CA GLY A 66 9.67 9.74 15.68
C GLY A 66 9.31 8.47 16.48
N SER A 67 8.74 7.48 15.80
CA SER A 67 8.33 6.23 16.44
C SER A 67 9.51 5.30 16.71
N ARG A 68 9.36 4.43 17.72
CA ARG A 68 10.27 3.29 17.93
C ARG A 68 9.94 2.08 17.06
N LYS A 69 8.84 2.15 16.29
CA LYS A 69 8.39 1.09 15.39
C LYS A 69 8.40 1.63 13.97
N ALA A 70 8.93 0.82 13.06
CA ALA A 70 8.92 1.11 11.64
C ALA A 70 8.22 0.00 10.87
N VAL A 71 7.65 0.36 9.73
CA VAL A 71 7.07 -0.56 8.75
C VAL A 71 7.73 -0.33 7.40
N VAL A 72 8.04 -1.43 6.72
CA VAL A 72 8.56 -1.41 5.35
C VAL A 72 7.40 -1.55 4.37
N ILE A 73 7.32 -0.63 3.41
CA ILE A 73 6.29 -0.62 2.37
C ILE A 73 6.97 -0.94 1.03
N SER A 74 6.53 -2.03 0.40
CA SER A 74 6.97 -2.40 -0.93
C SER A 74 5.95 -2.02 -2.00
N HIS A 75 6.40 -1.31 -3.03
CA HIS A 75 5.63 -1.08 -4.23
C HIS A 75 5.77 -2.26 -5.21
N GLY A 76 4.84 -2.35 -6.16
CA GLY A 76 4.94 -3.30 -7.27
C GLY A 76 5.98 -2.89 -8.31
N LEU A 77 6.14 -3.70 -9.36
CA LEU A 77 6.99 -3.40 -10.51
C LEU A 77 6.64 -2.03 -11.11
N GLU A 78 7.65 -1.23 -11.49
CA GLU A 78 7.50 0.15 -12.01
C GLU A 78 6.78 1.14 -11.05
N GLY A 79 6.66 0.76 -9.78
CA GLY A 79 6.21 1.62 -8.70
C GLY A 79 7.28 2.60 -8.25
N GLY A 80 6.89 3.42 -7.28
CA GLY A 80 7.75 4.39 -6.61
C GLY A 80 7.02 4.96 -5.39
N THR A 81 7.73 5.74 -4.59
CA THR A 81 7.19 6.27 -3.32
C THR A 81 6.14 7.36 -3.52
N ASP A 82 6.09 7.94 -4.71
CA ASP A 82 5.12 8.94 -5.12
C ASP A 82 3.78 8.34 -5.57
N ARG A 83 3.63 7.01 -5.63
CA ARG A 83 2.37 6.38 -6.01
C ARG A 83 1.30 6.64 -4.94
N PRO A 84 0.05 7.01 -5.31
CA PRO A 84 -0.97 7.37 -4.33
C PRO A 84 -1.31 6.30 -3.28
N TYR A 85 -1.20 5.02 -3.64
CA TYR A 85 -1.44 3.93 -2.69
C TYR A 85 -0.30 3.84 -1.64
N ILE A 86 0.95 4.06 -2.06
CA ILE A 86 2.13 4.10 -1.19
C ILE A 86 2.07 5.28 -0.23
N MET A 87 1.88 6.50 -0.75
CA MET A 87 1.71 7.70 0.08
C MET A 87 0.53 7.56 1.05
N GLY A 88 -0.56 6.94 0.60
CA GLY A 88 -1.73 6.67 1.41
C GLY A 88 -1.44 5.73 2.58
N MET A 89 -0.69 4.64 2.33
CA MET A 89 -0.28 3.69 3.37
C MET A 89 0.70 4.32 4.36
N ALA A 90 1.74 5.01 3.87
CA ALA A 90 2.71 5.70 4.72
C ALA A 90 2.02 6.71 5.66
N ARG A 91 1.09 7.51 5.13
CA ARG A 91 0.30 8.46 5.93
C ARG A 91 -0.59 7.77 6.96
N ALA A 92 -1.25 6.67 6.58
CA ALA A 92 -2.10 5.92 7.51
C ALA A 92 -1.29 5.32 8.66
N LEU A 93 -0.09 4.81 8.37
CA LEU A 93 0.83 4.24 9.35
C LEU A 93 1.44 5.31 10.26
N ASN A 94 1.82 6.46 9.70
CA ASN A 94 2.24 7.63 10.48
C ASN A 94 1.13 8.09 11.44
N ASN A 95 -0.12 8.18 10.96
CA ASN A 95 -1.26 8.51 11.83
C ASN A 95 -1.51 7.46 12.92
N ALA A 96 -1.12 6.21 12.69
CA ALA A 96 -1.17 5.13 13.67
C ALA A 96 0.05 5.11 14.61
N GLY A 97 0.99 6.06 14.48
CA GLY A 97 2.18 6.17 15.33
C GLY A 97 3.36 5.31 14.90
N TRP A 98 3.47 4.95 13.62
CA TRP A 98 4.58 4.17 13.05
C TRP A 98 5.39 5.01 12.07
N ASP A 99 6.70 4.82 12.05
CA ASP A 99 7.55 5.35 10.97
C ASP A 99 7.40 4.44 9.74
N ALA A 100 7.41 5.02 8.54
CA ALA A 100 7.29 4.27 7.29
C ALA A 100 8.58 4.39 6.47
N ALA A 101 9.14 3.25 6.09
CA ALA A 101 10.27 3.11 5.18
C ALA A 101 9.74 2.53 3.86
N THR A 102 10.01 3.18 2.73
CA THR A 102 9.49 2.73 1.44
C THR A 102 10.61 2.62 0.43
N TRP A 103 10.69 1.53 -0.33
CA TRP A 103 11.67 1.37 -1.41
C TRP A 103 11.45 2.39 -2.52
N ASN A 104 12.52 2.88 -3.13
CA ASN A 104 12.49 3.69 -4.36
C ASN A 104 13.50 3.19 -5.39
#